data_AF-A0A662GWZ2-F1
#
_entry.id   AF-A0A662GWZ2-F1
#
_cell.length_a   1.000
_cell.length_b   1.000
_cell.length_c   1.000
_cell.angle_alpha   90.00
_cell.angle_beta   90.00
_cell.angle_gamma   90.00
#
_symmetry.space_group_name_H-M   'P 1'
#
loop_
_entity.id
_entity.type
_entity.pdbx_description
1 polymer ?
#
loop_
_entity_poly.entity_id
_entity_poly.type
_entity_poly.pdbx_seq_one_letter_code
_entity_poly.pdbx_strand_id
1 'polypeptide(L)'
;MVVKVLNLEGEAVKEIELPKVFKTPVRPDLIRRAFLAIKTARIQPQGRDPMAGKRTTARSLGVGLGIARVPRIKGSRRAALAPMTVGGRRAHPPTTE
;
A
#
# COMPACT_ATOMS: atom_id res chain seq x y z
N MET A 1 -15.00 21.71 -35.52
CA MET A 1 -14.65 22.71 -34.49
C MET A 1 -13.25 23.13 -34.82
N VAL A 2 -13.09 24.40 -35.18
CA VAL A 2 -11.83 24.99 -35.63
C VAL A 2 -11.26 25.78 -34.45
N VAL A 3 -9.96 25.68 -34.20
CA VAL A 3 -9.27 26.36 -33.10
C VAL A 3 -8.11 27.18 -33.63
N LYS A 4 -7.82 28.31 -32.97
CA LYS A 4 -6.73 29.23 -33.33
C LYS A 4 -5.42 28.77 -32.70
N VAL A 5 -4.34 28.82 -33.47
CA VAL A 5 -2.95 28.64 -33.04
C VAL A 5 -2.36 30.01 -32.77
N LEU A 6 -1.80 30.18 -31.58
CA LEU A 6 -1.20 31.43 -31.14
C LEU A 6 0.33 31.40 -31.32
N ASN A 7 0.94 32.56 -31.61
CA ASN A 7 2.39 32.75 -31.50
C ASN A 7 2.80 33.03 -30.04
N LEU A 8 4.11 33.22 -29.80
CA LEU A 8 4.65 33.47 -28.46
C LEU A 8 4.18 34.81 -27.89
N GLU A 9 3.79 35.73 -28.76
CA GLU A 9 3.25 37.06 -28.47
C GLU A 9 1.73 37.04 -28.17
N GLY A 10 1.06 35.89 -28.35
CA GLY A 10 -0.38 35.71 -28.08
C GLY A 10 -1.31 36.10 -29.23
N GLU A 11 -0.78 36.39 -30.42
CA GLU A 11 -1.53 36.70 -31.64
C GLU A 11 -1.91 35.41 -32.39
N ALA A 12 -3.10 35.41 -33.00
CA ALA A 12 -3.60 34.27 -33.76
C ALA A 12 -2.98 34.23 -35.16
N VAL A 13 -2.19 33.18 -35.43
CA VAL A 13 -1.46 33.03 -36.71
C VAL A 13 -2.18 32.09 -37.67
N LYS A 14 -2.82 31.04 -37.17
CA LYS A 14 -3.41 29.98 -38.00
C LYS A 14 -4.65 29.38 -37.36
N GLU A 15 -5.54 28.84 -38.16
CA GLU A 15 -6.68 28.04 -37.71
C GLU A 15 -6.50 26.56 -38.10
N ILE A 16 -6.80 25.65 -37.18
CA ILE A 16 -6.67 24.21 -37.36
C ILE A 16 -7.97 23.51 -36.94
N GLU A 17 -8.37 22.49 -37.70
CA GLU A 17 -9.50 21.63 -37.34
C GLU A 17 -9.13 20.67 -36.20
N LEU A 18 -9.98 20.60 -35.17
CA LEU A 18 -9.77 19.67 -34.06
C LEU A 18 -9.91 18.21 -34.51
N PRO A 19 -8.96 17.33 -34.14
CA PRO A 19 -9.08 15.89 -34.37
C PRO A 19 -10.34 15.28 -33.75
N LYS A 20 -10.78 14.15 -34.30
CA LYS A 20 -11.99 13.43 -33.85
C LYS A 20 -11.97 13.08 -32.35
N VAL A 21 -10.79 12.91 -31.75
CA VAL A 21 -10.60 12.56 -30.33
C VAL A 21 -11.18 13.63 -29.38
N PHE A 22 -11.24 14.90 -29.79
CA PHE A 22 -11.85 15.95 -28.97
C PHE A 22 -13.39 15.91 -28.94
N LYS A 23 -14.01 15.11 -29.81
CA LYS A 23 -15.47 14.91 -29.86
C LYS A 23 -15.94 13.65 -29.12
N THR A 24 -15.01 12.84 -28.62
CA THR A 24 -15.32 11.58 -27.95
C THR A 24 -16.09 11.88 -26.64
N PRO A 25 -17.20 11.18 -26.35
CA PRO A 25 -17.94 11.42 -25.12
C PRO A 25 -17.08 11.10 -23.90
N VAL A 26 -17.14 11.97 -22.89
CA VAL A 26 -16.39 11.78 -21.65
C VAL A 26 -17.02 10.64 -20.87
N ARG A 27 -16.19 9.62 -20.57
CA ARG A 27 -16.56 8.43 -19.78
C ARG A 27 -15.78 8.40 -18.47
N PRO A 28 -16.31 8.99 -17.37
CA PRO A 28 -15.61 9.07 -16.09
C PRO A 28 -15.26 7.70 -15.49
N ASP A 29 -16.09 6.69 -15.76
CA ASP A 29 -15.89 5.30 -15.36
C ASP A 29 -14.59 4.71 -15.94
N LEU A 30 -14.36 4.88 -17.25
CA LEU A 30 -13.16 4.39 -17.92
C LEU A 30 -11.92 5.18 -17.52
N ILE A 31 -12.04 6.51 -17.43
CA ILE A 31 -10.94 7.39 -17.04
C ILE A 31 -10.47 7.04 -15.62
N ARG A 32 -11.40 6.85 -14.69
CA ARG A 32 -11.08 6.46 -13.31
C ARG A 32 -10.36 5.12 -13.26
N ARG A 33 -10.84 4.12 -14.00
CA ARG A 33 -10.21 2.80 -14.05
C ARG A 33 -8.78 2.87 -14.59
N ALA A 34 -8.59 3.58 -15.70
CA ALA A 34 -7.27 3.75 -16.31
C ALA A 34 -6.30 4.48 -15.36
N PHE A 35 -6.77 5.56 -14.73
CA PHE A 35 -5.96 6.32 -13.78
C PHE A 35 -5.54 5.48 -12.58
N LEU A 36 -6.46 4.70 -12.00
CA LEU A 36 -6.14 3.82 -10.87
C LEU A 36 -5.07 2.80 -11.24
N ALA A 37 -5.16 2.17 -12.42
CA ALA A 37 -4.16 1.22 -12.89
C ALA A 37 -2.78 1.86 -13.08
N ILE A 38 -2.72 3.05 -13.69
CA ILE A 38 -1.46 3.80 -13.87
C ILE A 38 -0.87 4.19 -12.52
N LYS A 39 -1.70 4.61 -11.57
CA LYS A 39 -1.26 5.01 -10.24
C LYS A 39 -0.71 3.82 -9.46
N THR A 40 -1.39 2.68 -9.45
CA THR A 40 -0.95 1.50 -8.71
C THR A 40 0.31 0.88 -9.31
N ALA A 41 0.49 0.94 -10.64
CA ALA A 41 1.68 0.44 -11.31
C ALA A 41 2.99 1.17 -10.92
N ARG A 42 2.89 2.39 -10.38
CA ARG A 42 4.06 3.19 -9.94
C ARG A 42 4.45 2.98 -8.48
N ILE A 43 3.66 2.23 -7.70
CA ILE A 43 3.91 2.01 -6.27
C ILE A 43 5.06 1.01 -6.10
N GLN A 44 6.03 1.33 -5.25
CA GLN A 44 7.10 0.40 -4.88
C GLN A 44 6.59 -0.61 -3.83
N PRO A 45 6.99 -1.89 -3.92
CA PRO A 45 6.65 -2.89 -2.91
C PRO A 45 7.12 -2.47 -1.51
N GLN A 46 6.30 -2.76 -0.50
CA GLN A 46 6.62 -2.46 0.90
C GLN A 46 6.35 -3.69 1.76
N GLY A 47 7.19 -3.94 2.76
CA GLY A 47 6.97 -5.03 3.70
C GLY A 47 7.75 -4.88 4.99
N ARG A 48 7.69 -5.91 5.85
CA ARG A 48 8.45 -5.99 7.10
C ARG A 48 9.37 -7.20 7.08
N ASP A 49 10.47 -7.14 7.84
CA ASP A 49 11.35 -8.29 8.04
C ASP A 49 10.53 -9.52 8.47
N PRO A 50 10.54 -10.63 7.71
CA PRO A 50 9.81 -11.86 8.03
C PRO A 50 10.10 -12.40 9.44
N MET A 51 11.27 -12.07 10.01
CA MET A 51 11.71 -12.51 11.34
C MET A 51 11.46 -11.49 12.46
N ALA A 52 10.91 -10.32 12.17
CA ALA A 52 10.57 -9.31 13.17
C ALA A 52 9.58 -9.86 14.23
N GLY A 53 9.92 -9.70 15.51
CA GLY A 53 9.10 -10.18 16.64
C GLY A 53 9.06 -11.71 16.81
N LYS A 54 9.77 -12.47 15.96
CA LYS A 54 9.90 -13.94 16.06
C LYS A 54 11.23 -14.38 16.68
N ARG A 55 12.25 -13.52 16.69
CA ARG A 55 13.57 -13.78 17.29
C ARG A 55 13.51 -13.79 18.83
N THR A 56 12.85 -14.79 19.41
CA THR A 56 12.68 -14.93 20.86
C THR A 56 12.77 -16.39 21.28
N THR A 57 13.25 -16.66 22.50
CA THR A 57 13.28 -18.00 23.09
C THR A 57 11.98 -18.38 23.80
N ALA A 58 10.93 -17.58 23.61
CA ALA A 58 9.71 -17.66 24.40
C ALA A 58 8.92 -18.94 24.09
N ARG A 59 8.41 -19.59 25.14
CA ARG A 59 7.58 -20.79 25.06
C ARG A 59 6.41 -20.72 26.03
N SER A 60 5.33 -21.45 25.74
CA SER A 60 4.22 -21.56 26.70
C SER A 60 4.67 -22.39 27.91
N LEU A 61 4.23 -21.99 29.10
CA LEU A 61 4.51 -22.71 30.35
C LEU A 61 3.49 -23.83 30.64
N GLY A 62 2.46 -23.98 29.80
CA GLY A 62 1.44 -25.01 29.95
C GLY A 62 0.30 -24.61 30.90
N VAL A 63 -0.38 -25.61 31.45
CA VAL A 63 -1.56 -25.48 32.34
C VAL A 63 -1.17 -25.70 33.81
N GLY A 64 -2.10 -25.47 34.74
CA GLY A 64 -1.90 -25.79 36.17
C GLY A 64 -1.11 -24.75 36.97
N LEU A 65 -0.80 -23.60 36.38
CA LEU A 65 0.02 -22.54 37.00
C LEU A 65 -0.78 -21.28 37.38
N GLY A 66 -2.12 -21.29 37.24
CA GLY A 66 -2.97 -20.12 37.51
C GLY A 66 -2.71 -18.90 36.61
N ILE A 67 -2.00 -19.09 35.49
CA ILE A 67 -1.62 -18.02 34.55
C ILE A 67 -2.10 -18.33 33.13
N ALA A 68 -2.25 -17.28 32.32
CA ALA A 68 -2.57 -17.42 30.90
C ALA A 68 -1.46 -18.16 30.13
N ARG A 69 -1.86 -18.99 29.15
CA ARG A 69 -1.00 -19.86 28.32
C ARG A 69 -0.17 -19.13 27.25
N VAL A 70 0.16 -17.86 27.49
CA VAL A 70 0.92 -17.02 26.55
C VAL A 70 2.40 -17.43 26.54
N PRO A 71 3.08 -17.44 25.39
CA PRO A 71 4.52 -17.67 25.34
C PRO A 71 5.29 -16.62 26.15
N ARG A 72 6.15 -17.08 27.06
CA ARG A 72 7.00 -16.25 27.91
C ARG A 72 8.48 -16.58 27.72
N ILE A 73 9.33 -15.57 27.84
CA ILE A 73 10.79 -15.71 27.73
C ILE A 73 11.31 -16.62 28.83
N LYS A 74 12.19 -17.56 28.51
CA LYS A 74 12.79 -18.47 29.51
C LYS A 74 13.50 -17.67 30.61
N GLY A 75 13.31 -18.05 31.87
CA GLY A 75 13.86 -17.33 33.03
C GLY A 75 13.17 -16.00 33.37
N SER A 76 12.14 -15.61 32.61
CA SER A 76 11.37 -14.38 32.85
C SER A 76 9.87 -14.66 32.87
N ARG A 77 9.11 -13.78 33.53
CA ARG A 77 7.66 -13.74 33.40
C ARG A 77 7.21 -12.88 32.22
N ARG A 78 8.08 -12.29 31.41
CA ARG A 78 7.68 -11.44 30.28
C ARG A 78 7.11 -12.25 29.11
N ALA A 79 5.92 -11.87 28.64
CA ALA A 79 5.31 -12.43 27.44
C ALA A 79 5.95 -11.86 26.16
N ALA A 80 6.11 -12.69 25.13
CA ALA A 80 6.70 -12.32 23.84
C ALA A 80 6.11 -13.19 22.72
N LEU A 81 6.60 -13.04 21.48
CA LEU A 81 6.20 -13.78 20.28
C LEU A 81 4.76 -13.55 19.79
N ALA A 82 3.76 -13.56 20.66
CA ALA A 82 2.34 -13.48 20.28
C ALA A 82 1.93 -12.05 19.85
N PRO A 83 0.94 -11.88 18.95
CA PRO A 83 0.55 -10.56 18.44
C PRO A 83 0.04 -9.56 19.47
N MET A 84 -0.59 -10.05 20.53
CA MET A 84 -1.09 -9.21 21.61
C MET A 84 0.00 -8.75 22.60
N THR A 85 1.24 -9.23 22.45
CA THR A 85 2.34 -8.94 23.38
C THR A 85 3.18 -7.77 22.88
N VAL A 86 3.66 -6.95 23.81
CA VAL A 86 4.56 -5.82 23.50
C VAL A 86 5.89 -6.37 22.97
N GLY A 87 6.20 -6.07 21.70
CA GLY A 87 7.39 -6.57 21.00
C GLY A 87 7.22 -7.96 20.36
N GLY A 88 6.00 -8.52 20.36
CA GLY A 88 5.68 -9.75 19.64
C GLY A 88 5.54 -9.54 18.12
N ARG A 89 5.36 -10.64 17.38
CA ARG A 89 5.17 -10.59 15.92
C ARG A 89 3.81 -9.97 15.58
N ARG A 90 3.70 -9.25 14.47
CA ARG A 90 2.37 -8.86 13.94
C ARG A 90 1.62 -10.09 13.41
N ALA A 91 0.29 -10.09 13.53
CA ALA A 91 -0.55 -11.18 13.01
C ALA A 91 -0.49 -11.25 11.49
N HIS A 92 -0.70 -10.11 10.82
CA HIS A 92 -0.68 -9.95 9.36
C HIS A 92 0.23 -8.77 8.99
N PRO A 93 1.57 -8.95 9.00
CA PRO A 93 2.49 -7.91 8.52
C PRO A 93 2.38 -7.76 6.98
N PRO A 94 2.61 -6.56 6.43
CA PRO A 94 2.69 -6.39 4.99
C PRO A 94 3.90 -7.16 4.45
N THR A 95 3.68 -7.90 3.36
CA THR A 95 4.70 -8.64 2.61
C THR A 95 5.10 -7.86 1.37
N THR A 96 6.37 -8.01 0.99
CA THR A 96 6.89 -7.51 -0.29
C THR A 96 6.52 -8.42 -1.47
N GLU A 97 6.24 -9.69 -1.17
CA GLU A 97 5.69 -10.69 -2.09
C GLU A 97 4.16 -10.62 -2.11
#